data_AF-A0A143HCT8-F1
#
_entry.id   AF-A0A143HCT8-F1
#
_cell.length_a   1.000
_cell.length_b   1.000
_cell.length_c   1.000
_cell.angle_alpha   90.00
_cell.angle_beta   90.00
_cell.angle_gamma   90.00
#
_symmetry.space_group_name_H-M   'P 1'
#
loop_
_entity.id
_entity.type
_entity.pdbx_description
1 polymer ?
#
loop_
_entity_poly.entity_id
_entity_poly.type
_entity_poly.pdbx_seq_one_letter_code
_entity_poly.pdbx_strand_id
1 'polypeptide(L)' 'MEKTHVSVEFAIFGESINIEKISKDLNITPTLSYHKGEPTSNPKVFYKEDCWEIDTGYKETFYVEEEIEKL' A
#
# COMPACT_ATOMS: atom_id res chain seq x y z
N MET A 1 21.98 -0.74 21.07
CA MET A 1 20.91 -1.34 20.25
C MET A 1 21.20 -0.96 18.82
N GLU A 2 21.21 -1.93 17.90
CA GLU A 2 21.22 -1.64 16.48
C GLU A 2 19.80 -1.25 16.07
N LYS A 3 19.68 -0.25 15.20
CA LYS A 3 18.38 0.16 14.69
C LYS A 3 17.92 -0.83 13.62
N THR A 4 16.60 -1.01 13.52
CA THR A 4 16.00 -1.94 12.55
C THR A 4 15.38 -1.13 11.42
N HIS A 5 15.40 -1.68 10.20
CA HIS A 5 14.69 -1.09 9.07
C HIS A 5 13.28 -1.69 9.04
N VAL A 6 12.27 -0.86 9.23
CA VAL A 6 10.86 -1.26 9.31
C VAL A 6 10.06 -0.54 8.24
N SER A 7 9.16 -1.25 7.56
CA SER A 7 8.13 -0.68 6.69
C SER A 7 6.78 -1.14 7.22
N VAL A 8 5.78 -0.26 7.23
CA VAL A 8 4.41 -0.62 7.56
C VAL A 8 3.56 -0.38 6.32
N GLU A 9 2.85 -1.43 5.92
CA GLU A 9 1.97 -1.45 4.76
C GLU A 9 0.54 -1.72 5.21
N PHE A 10 -0.41 -0.98 4.64
CA PHE A 10 -1.83 -1.28 4.72
C PHE A 10 -2.41 -1.33 3.31
N ALA A 11 -3.03 -2.46 2.97
CA ALA A 11 -3.58 -2.70 1.64
C ALA A 11 -5.00 -3.26 1.71
N ILE A 12 -5.83 -2.82 0.77
CA ILE A 12 -7.19 -3.32 0.52
C ILE A 12 -7.20 -3.96 -0.87
N PHE A 13 -7.59 -5.23 -0.92
CA PHE A 13 -7.69 -6.02 -2.14
C PHE A 13 -9.13 -6.47 -2.39
N GLY A 14 -9.50 -6.60 -3.66
CA GLY A 14 -10.77 -7.23 -4.02
C GLY A 14 -11.00 -7.33 -5.52
N GLU A 15 -12.01 -8.12 -5.90
CA GLU A 15 -12.32 -8.39 -7.31
C GLU A 15 -12.81 -7.15 -8.09
N SER A 16 -13.43 -6.18 -7.40
CA SER A 16 -13.97 -4.95 -7.97
C SER A 16 -14.13 -3.90 -6.87
N ILE A 17 -13.03 -3.33 -6.40
CA ILE A 17 -13.08 -2.27 -5.36
C ILE A 17 -13.13 -0.89 -6.01
N ASN A 18 -13.79 0.05 -5.35
CA ASN A 18 -13.82 1.43 -5.82
C ASN A 18 -12.67 2.22 -5.16
N ILE A 19 -11.53 2.26 -5.86
CA ILE A 19 -10.28 2.90 -5.40
C ILE A 19 -10.51 4.37 -5.07
N GLU A 20 -11.26 5.11 -5.90
CA GLU A 20 -11.52 6.54 -5.68
C GLU A 20 -12.39 6.77 -4.44
N LYS A 21 -13.38 5.90 -4.21
CA LYS A 21 -14.23 5.96 -3.02
C LYS A 21 -13.42 5.68 -1.76
N ILE A 22 -12.53 4.68 -1.78
CA ILE A 22 -11.64 4.37 -0.65
C ILE A 22 -10.77 5.58 -0.30
N SER A 23 -10.07 6.14 -1.30
CA SER A 23 -9.24 7.35 -1.11
C SER A 23 -10.04 8.51 -0.54
N LYS A 24 -11.28 8.70 -1.02
CA LYS A 24 -12.16 9.79 -0.57
C LYS A 24 -12.67 9.58 0.85
N ASP A 25 -13.11 8.37 1.19
CA ASP A 25 -13.66 8.06 2.51
C ASP A 25 -12.58 8.14 3.59
N LEU A 26 -11.37 7.66 3.28
CA LEU A 26 -10.22 7.72 4.19
C LEU A 26 -9.53 9.09 4.17
N ASN A 27 -9.79 9.91 3.15
CA ASN A 27 -9.10 11.17 2.87
C ASN A 27 -7.56 10.98 2.75
N ILE A 28 -7.16 9.91 2.06
CA ILE A 28 -5.76 9.49 1.87
C ILE A 28 -5.51 9.24 0.37
N THR A 29 -4.34 9.64 -0.11
CA THR A 29 -3.84 9.24 -1.43
C THR A 29 -3.00 7.97 -1.29
N PRO A 30 -3.33 6.88 -2.00
CA PRO A 30 -2.56 5.64 -1.92
C PRO A 30 -1.13 5.82 -2.43
N THR A 31 -0.18 5.05 -1.88
CA THR A 31 1.17 4.93 -2.44
C THR A 31 1.18 4.06 -3.68
N LEU A 32 0.30 3.05 -3.72
CA LEU A 32 0.10 2.17 -4.86
C LEU A 32 -1.39 1.90 -5.07
N SER A 33 -1.82 1.97 -6.32
CA SER A 33 -3.15 1.52 -6.73
C SER A 33 -3.06 0.95 -8.14
N TYR A 34 -3.80 -0.13 -8.39
CA TYR A 34 -3.93 -0.73 -9.71
C TYR A 34 -5.28 -1.43 -9.84
N HIS A 35 -5.71 -1.58 -11.08
CA HIS A 35 -6.89 -2.36 -11.42
C HIS A 35 -6.54 -3.76 -11.92
N LYS A 36 -7.46 -4.69 -11.67
CA LYS A 36 -7.41 -6.03 -12.24
C LYS A 36 -7.25 -5.97 -13.75
N GLY A 37 -6.30 -6.74 -14.27
CA GLY A 37 -6.01 -6.81 -15.70
C GLY A 37 -5.07 -5.71 -16.21
N GLU A 38 -4.67 -4.75 -15.36
CA GLU A 38 -3.56 -3.86 -15.71
C GLU A 38 -2.24 -4.63 -15.73
N PRO A 39 -1.31 -4.28 -16.64
CA PRO A 39 0.00 -4.90 -16.70
C PRO A 39 0.86 -4.47 -15.51
N THR A 40 1.63 -5.42 -14.96
CA THR A 40 2.71 -5.10 -14.03
C THR A 40 3.92 -4.49 -14.76
N SER A 41 4.99 -4.19 -14.02
CA SER A 41 6.29 -3.83 -14.62
C SER A 41 6.82 -4.88 -15.61
N ASN A 42 6.41 -6.14 -15.45
CA ASN A 42 6.56 -7.17 -16.48
C ASN A 42 5.29 -7.20 -17.36
N PRO A 43 5.37 -6.80 -18.65
CA PRO A 43 4.20 -6.67 -19.52
C PRO A 43 3.50 -7.99 -19.87
N LYS A 44 4.08 -9.14 -19.48
CA LYS A 44 3.44 -10.47 -19.63
C LYS A 44 2.67 -10.91 -18.39
N VAL A 45 2.74 -10.13 -17.31
CA VAL A 45 2.09 -10.43 -16.03
C VAL A 45 1.08 -9.32 -15.75
N PHE A 46 -0.13 -9.71 -15.35
CA PHE A 46 -1.26 -8.82 -15.10
C PHE A 46 -1.73 -8.98 -13.66
N TYR A 47 -2.21 -7.90 -13.05
CA TYR A 47 -2.80 -7.93 -11.72
C TYR A 47 -4.10 -8.75 -11.71
N LYS A 48 -4.27 -9.57 -10.67
CA LYS A 48 -5.39 -10.52 -10.56
C LYS A 48 -6.60 -9.94 -9.85
N GLU A 49 -6.42 -8.86 -9.11
CA GLU A 49 -7.41 -8.14 -8.33
C GLU A 49 -7.15 -6.63 -8.44
N ASP A 50 -8.11 -5.83 -7.98
CA ASP A 50 -7.87 -4.41 -7.72
C ASP A 50 -7.14 -4.25 -6.38
N CYS A 51 -6.30 -3.22 -6.30
CA CYS A 51 -5.54 -2.87 -5.10
C CYS A 51 -5.58 -1.37 -4.80
N TRP A 52 -5.69 -1.07 -3.52
CA TRP A 52 -5.41 0.22 -2.92
C TRP A 52 -4.47 0.00 -1.74
N GLU A 53 -3.32 0.67 -1.70
CA GLU A 53 -2.27 0.45 -0.70
C GLU A 53 -1.64 1.77 -0.24
N ILE A 54 -1.25 1.80 1.03
CA ILE A 54 -0.33 2.78 1.62
C ILE A 54 0.86 2.07 2.25
N ASP A 55 2.05 2.63 2.06
CA ASP A 55 3.31 2.13 2.63
C ASP A 55 4.15 3.30 3.16
N THR A 56 4.77 3.12 4.32
CA THR A 56 5.66 4.13 4.93
C THR A 56 7.03 4.20 4.25
N GLY A 57 7.37 3.20 3.44
CA GLY A 57 8.73 2.86 3.05
C GLY A 57 9.55 2.38 4.25
N TYR A 58 10.72 1.80 3.95
CA TYR A 58 11.66 1.41 5.00
C TYR A 58 12.21 2.64 5.73
N LYS A 59 11.98 2.68 7.04
CA LYS A 59 12.53 3.66 7.97
C LYS A 59 13.38 2.98 9.02
N GLU A 60 14.47 3.65 9.37
CA GLU A 60 15.36 3.19 10.43
C GLU A 60 14.76 3.63 11.78
N THR A 61 14.28 2.68 12.58
CA THR A 61 13.63 2.96 13.86
C THR A 61 14.05 1.94 14.94
N PHE A 62 13.86 2.33 16.20
CA PHE A 62 13.94 1.43 17.34
C PHE A 62 12.59 0.81 17.71
N TYR A 63 11.47 1.43 17.31
CA TYR A 63 10.12 1.08 17.72
C TYR A 63 9.16 1.08 16.51
N VAL A 64 8.46 -0.04 16.30
CA VAL A 64 7.55 -0.21 15.15
C VAL A 64 6.34 0.70 15.28
N GLU A 65 5.90 0.95 16.51
CA GLU A 65 4.76 1.79 16.85
C GLU A 65 4.90 3.21 16.29
N GLU A 66 6.13 3.75 16.27
CA GLU A 66 6.42 5.07 15.69
C GLU A 66 6.13 5.16 14.18
N GLU A 67 6.22 4.04 13.46
CA GLU A 67 5.88 3.99 12.03
C GLU A 67 4.40 3.66 11.81
N ILE A 68 3.78 2.88 12.70
CA ILE A 68 2.32 2.60 12.65
C ILE A 68 1.51 3.87 12.88
N GLU A 69 1.90 4.72 13.84
CA GLU A 69 1.20 5.99 14.14
C GLU A 69 1.21 7.01 12.99
N LYS A 70 2.00 6.77 11.93
CA LYS A 70 2.09 7.64 10.75
C LYS A 70 1.10 7.26 9.65
N LEU A 71 0.45 6.10 9.76
CA LEU A 71 -0.62 5.64 8.86
C LEU A 71 -1.98 6.16 9.36
#